data_AF-A0A0K9GSF5-F1
#
_entry.id   AF-A0A0K9GSF5-F1
#
_cell.length_a   1.000
_cell.length_b   1.000
_cell.length_c   1.000
_cell.angle_alpha   90.00
_cell.angle_beta   90.00
_cell.angle_gamma   90.00
#
_symmetry.space_group_name_H-M   'P 1'
#
loop_
_entity.id
_entity.type
_entity.pdbx_description
1 polymer ?
#
loop_
_entity_poly.entity_id
_entity_poly.type
_entity_poly.pdbx_seq_one_letter_code
_entity_poly.pdbx_strand_id
1 'polypeptide(L)'
;MRVSRNELENTLQDVILEIKHDKKKVKNIKTGLKAYSIPPGAVQSYFANPQENLPELDLRILCLLAEEIYLETMIDDFNPKNIFEEQELKVARTFDYSLLSSINIIDFPIYLNNVIMIDSENYVTVWNAKFIKQLMDNQLLRYNFDTQREHIKVKRNNTIQKVINLNSKSVDEIAQAALKGELEKTTITINALVGTADDGEELEYDAKKMQLIIKNGTFLDIVDGMHRISGIINALESNPELEHEFIISIKNFNTKQAQRHLAQISTFNPISKTHIEALKESRKSDMVVRHLMRESDLKGRVSQTSTPKPTLGEIVSYNTLADTIDEEFQMKTKLDAEEVGEYLTKFFDHLIGTYSEEFVDNLGKDRNLISENIMFAGYIILARKMLDDKIKIRNLKEIIDELNITRDNEVWEKAGVLDKNKIFVSTAKSKVKMYFRNLELNKFRVAGGIE
;
A
#
# COMPACT_ATOMS: atom_id res chain seq x y z
N MET A 1 17.86 19.78 -9.94
CA MET A 1 18.84 20.77 -10.41
C MET A 1 18.26 21.49 -11.61
N ARG A 2 18.61 22.77 -11.79
CA ARG A 2 18.23 23.63 -12.93
C ARG A 2 19.21 23.54 -14.10
N VAL A 3 20.44 23.13 -13.83
CA VAL A 3 21.49 22.81 -14.83
C VAL A 3 21.80 21.31 -14.78
N SER A 4 22.41 20.78 -15.84
CA SER A 4 22.78 19.36 -15.85
C SER A 4 23.95 19.10 -14.89
N ARG A 5 24.03 17.88 -14.34
CA ARG A 5 25.12 17.49 -13.44
C ARG A 5 26.49 17.59 -14.11
N ASN A 6 26.62 17.06 -15.33
CA ASN A 6 27.87 17.11 -16.10
C ASN A 6 28.31 18.56 -16.39
N GLU A 7 27.36 19.46 -16.66
CA GLU A 7 27.65 20.88 -16.87
C GLU A 7 28.20 21.51 -15.58
N LEU A 8 27.55 21.29 -14.43
CA LEU A 8 28.03 21.77 -13.14
C LEU A 8 29.41 21.20 -12.79
N GLU A 9 29.64 19.91 -13.00
CA GLU A 9 30.92 19.26 -12.76
C GLU A 9 32.03 19.88 -13.61
N ASN A 10 31.80 20.08 -14.91
CA ASN A 10 32.77 20.72 -15.79
C ASN A 10 33.09 22.16 -15.34
N THR A 11 32.08 22.96 -15.03
CA THR A 11 32.30 24.34 -14.54
C THR A 11 33.05 24.33 -13.20
N LEU A 12 32.72 23.42 -12.28
CA LEU A 12 33.44 23.25 -11.02
C LEU A 12 34.89 22.84 -11.23
N GLN A 13 35.17 21.94 -12.17
CA GLN A 13 36.54 21.52 -12.50
C GLN A 13 37.38 22.72 -12.93
N ASP A 14 36.88 23.53 -13.85
CA ASP A 14 37.57 24.71 -14.38
C ASP A 14 37.91 25.69 -13.26
N VAL A 15 36.92 26.05 -12.43
CA VAL A 15 37.13 27.01 -11.35
C VAL A 15 38.00 26.47 -10.23
N ILE A 16 37.88 25.18 -9.88
CA ILE A 16 38.77 24.55 -8.91
C ILE A 16 40.22 24.59 -9.39
N LEU A 17 40.48 24.36 -10.69
CA LEU A 17 41.83 24.45 -11.25
C LEU A 17 42.41 25.87 -11.15
N GLU A 18 41.57 26.90 -11.25
CA GLU A 18 41.99 28.30 -11.07
C GLU A 18 42.29 28.64 -9.60
N ILE A 19 41.44 28.19 -8.66
CA ILE A 19 41.53 28.62 -7.26
C ILE A 19 42.36 27.68 -6.37
N LYS A 20 42.72 26.46 -6.82
CA LYS A 20 43.40 25.45 -5.98
C LYS A 20 44.74 25.89 -5.39
N HIS A 21 45.39 26.88 -5.99
CA HIS A 21 46.65 27.43 -5.50
C HIS A 21 46.46 28.61 -4.53
N ASP A 22 45.25 29.18 -4.43
CA ASP A 22 44.92 30.22 -3.46
C ASP A 22 44.63 29.59 -2.09
N LYS A 23 45.67 29.52 -1.27
CA LYS A 23 45.62 28.93 0.07
C LYS A 23 44.56 29.56 0.97
N LYS A 24 44.23 30.84 0.77
CA LYS A 24 43.25 31.54 1.61
C LYS A 24 41.84 31.11 1.23
N LYS A 25 41.50 31.14 -0.07
CA LYS A 25 40.19 30.70 -0.58
C LYS A 25 39.93 29.23 -0.25
N VAL A 26 40.89 28.35 -0.55
CA VAL A 26 40.76 26.91 -0.27
C VAL A 26 40.56 26.65 1.23
N LYS A 27 41.22 27.41 2.11
CA LYS A 27 41.04 27.29 3.56
C LYS A 27 39.64 27.71 4.01
N ASN A 28 39.10 28.78 3.43
CA ASN A 28 37.76 29.25 3.76
C ASN A 28 36.69 28.26 3.31
N ILE A 29 36.78 27.75 2.09
CA ILE A 29 35.88 26.70 1.56
C ILE A 29 35.90 25.47 2.47
N LYS A 30 37.09 25.00 2.88
CA LYS A 30 37.22 23.90 3.85
C LYS A 30 36.57 24.20 5.20
N THR A 31 36.57 25.46 5.62
CA THR A 31 35.99 25.89 6.90
C THR A 31 34.47 25.91 6.81
N GLY A 32 33.89 26.38 5.70
CA GLY A 32 32.44 26.34 5.48
C GLY A 32 31.91 24.92 5.38
N LEU A 33 32.57 24.05 4.59
CA LEU A 33 32.18 22.64 4.46
C LEU A 33 32.30 21.83 5.76
N LYS A 34 33.12 22.28 6.72
CA LYS A 34 33.23 21.66 8.05
C LYS A 34 31.92 21.75 8.84
N ALA A 35 31.07 22.75 8.58
CA ALA A 35 29.76 22.87 9.23
C ALA A 35 28.83 21.69 8.93
N TYR A 36 29.09 20.95 7.84
CA TYR A 36 28.35 19.77 7.39
C TYR A 36 29.12 18.47 7.65
N SER A 37 30.07 18.51 8.60
CA SER A 37 30.96 17.39 8.96
C SER A 37 31.87 16.88 7.84
N ILE A 38 32.03 17.60 6.73
CA ILE A 38 32.91 17.20 5.64
C ILE A 38 34.36 17.43 6.07
N PRO A 39 35.23 16.40 6.11
CA PRO A 39 36.59 16.55 6.61
C PRO A 39 37.44 17.36 5.62
N PRO A 40 38.32 18.26 6.09
CA PRO A 40 39.20 19.04 5.23
C PRO A 40 40.09 18.21 4.28
N GLY A 41 40.36 16.95 4.65
CA GLY A 41 41.08 15.99 3.80
C GLY A 41 40.29 15.55 2.57
N ALA A 42 38.98 15.32 2.70
CA ALA A 42 38.11 15.02 1.56
C ALA A 42 37.99 16.23 0.63
N VAL A 43 37.79 17.43 1.19
CA VAL A 43 37.81 18.66 0.37
C VAL A 43 39.15 18.82 -0.35
N GLN A 44 40.27 18.46 0.29
CA GLN A 44 41.58 18.53 -0.34
C GLN A 44 41.72 17.57 -1.54
N SER A 45 41.10 16.39 -1.52
CA SER A 45 41.15 15.46 -2.67
C SER A 45 40.38 16.01 -3.87
N TYR A 46 39.24 16.67 -3.64
CA TYR A 46 38.46 17.30 -4.71
C TYR A 46 39.25 18.39 -5.43
N PHE A 47 40.09 19.13 -4.71
CA PHE A 47 40.95 20.17 -5.28
C PHE A 47 42.23 19.63 -5.91
N ALA A 48 42.69 18.45 -5.48
CA ALA A 48 43.89 17.82 -6.03
C ALA A 48 43.61 17.25 -7.42
N ASN A 49 42.55 16.43 -7.54
CA ASN A 49 42.17 15.74 -8.77
C ASN A 49 40.66 15.93 -9.06
N PRO A 50 40.21 17.15 -9.43
CA PRO A 50 38.79 17.44 -9.61
C PRO A 50 38.12 16.60 -10.72
N GLN A 51 38.86 16.24 -11.77
CA GLN A 51 38.33 15.43 -12.87
C GLN A 51 37.95 14.00 -12.45
N GLU A 52 38.70 13.41 -11.52
CA GLU A 52 38.43 12.06 -11.01
C GLU A 52 37.41 12.08 -9.87
N ASN A 53 37.49 13.10 -9.00
CA ASN A 53 36.73 13.07 -7.74
C ASN A 53 35.33 13.66 -7.85
N LEU A 54 35.13 14.72 -8.65
CA LEU A 54 33.81 15.37 -8.72
C LEU A 54 32.69 14.48 -9.29
N PRO A 55 32.93 13.65 -10.33
CA PRO A 55 31.91 12.74 -10.85
C PRO A 55 31.37 11.76 -9.80
N GLU A 56 32.22 11.34 -8.86
CA GLU A 56 31.91 10.36 -7.81
C GLU A 56 31.24 10.97 -6.58
N LEU A 57 31.06 12.30 -6.52
CA LEU A 57 30.51 12.94 -5.34
C LEU A 57 29.00 12.75 -5.20
N ASP A 58 28.55 12.56 -3.96
CA ASP A 58 27.15 12.72 -3.62
C ASP A 58 26.68 14.12 -4.02
N LEU A 59 25.49 14.20 -4.64
CA LEU A 59 24.95 15.45 -5.15
C LEU A 59 24.82 16.53 -4.06
N ARG A 60 24.56 16.13 -2.81
CA ARG A 60 24.48 17.05 -1.65
C ARG A 60 25.85 17.67 -1.37
N ILE A 61 26.93 16.89 -1.46
CA ILE A 61 28.31 17.40 -1.33
C ILE A 61 28.63 18.34 -2.48
N LEU A 62 28.25 17.98 -3.70
CA LEU A 62 28.44 18.78 -4.90
C LEU A 62 27.72 20.14 -4.80
N CYS A 63 26.51 20.13 -4.23
CA CYS A 63 25.73 21.32 -3.93
C CYS A 63 26.39 22.22 -2.90
N LEU A 64 26.81 21.65 -1.76
CA LEU A 64 27.51 22.40 -0.71
C LEU A 64 28.84 22.96 -1.21
N LEU A 65 29.57 22.19 -2.02
CA LEU A 65 30.83 22.62 -2.62
C LEU A 65 30.63 23.81 -3.56
N ALA A 66 29.61 23.77 -4.43
CA ALA A 66 29.27 24.89 -5.30
C ALA A 66 28.84 26.14 -4.50
N GLU A 67 28.06 25.96 -3.44
CA GLU A 67 27.66 27.05 -2.54
C GLU A 67 28.85 27.72 -1.86
N GLU A 68 29.79 26.95 -1.32
CA GLU A 68 30.98 27.49 -0.66
C GLU A 68 31.96 28.13 -1.66
N ILE A 69 32.05 27.60 -2.89
CA ILE A 69 32.81 28.25 -3.97
C ILE A 69 32.17 29.60 -4.34
N TYR A 70 30.84 29.68 -4.45
CA TYR A 70 30.15 30.93 -4.71
C TYR A 70 30.41 31.98 -3.62
N LEU A 71 30.31 31.58 -2.35
CA LEU A 71 30.54 32.48 -1.22
C LEU A 71 31.96 33.08 -1.22
N GLU A 72 32.96 32.31 -1.67
CA GLU A 72 34.37 32.74 -1.68
C GLU A 72 34.83 33.40 -2.98
N THR A 73 34.15 33.15 -4.10
CA THR A 73 34.56 33.65 -5.43
C THR A 73 33.61 34.70 -6.00
N MET A 74 32.36 34.73 -5.54
CA MET A 74 31.27 35.56 -6.07
C MET A 74 31.00 35.34 -7.57
N ILE A 75 31.39 34.18 -8.12
CA ILE A 75 31.15 33.82 -9.53
C ILE A 75 29.68 33.39 -9.69
N ASP A 76 28.88 34.18 -10.41
CA ASP A 76 27.42 33.98 -10.53
C ASP A 76 27.01 32.62 -11.12
N ASP A 77 27.88 31.99 -11.90
CA ASP A 77 27.68 30.63 -12.42
C ASP A 77 27.51 29.60 -11.30
N PHE A 78 28.04 29.88 -10.09
CA PHE A 78 27.88 29.05 -8.89
C PHE A 78 26.79 29.50 -7.93
N ASN A 79 26.02 30.54 -8.28
CA ASN A 79 24.93 30.98 -7.42
C ASN A 79 23.95 29.82 -7.17
N PRO A 80 23.80 29.31 -5.93
CA PRO A 80 23.05 28.09 -5.69
C PRO A 80 21.57 28.21 -6.09
N LYS A 81 21.01 29.43 -6.12
CA LYS A 81 19.64 29.69 -6.56
C LYS A 81 19.44 29.51 -8.07
N ASN A 82 20.51 29.66 -8.85
CA ASN A 82 20.51 29.50 -10.31
C ASN A 82 20.77 28.03 -10.71
N ILE A 83 21.50 27.28 -9.88
CA ILE A 83 21.87 25.88 -10.13
C ILE A 83 20.86 24.89 -9.54
N PHE A 84 20.35 25.15 -8.34
CA PHE A 84 19.56 24.19 -7.56
C PHE A 84 18.13 24.67 -7.33
N GLU A 85 17.22 23.71 -7.09
CA GLU A 85 15.90 24.00 -6.57
C GLU A 85 15.95 24.24 -5.06
N GLU A 86 14.97 24.98 -4.52
CA GLU A 86 14.94 25.33 -3.10
C GLU A 86 14.87 24.10 -2.18
N GLN A 87 14.19 23.04 -2.61
CA GLN A 87 14.14 21.77 -1.88
C GLN A 87 15.51 21.08 -1.84
N GLU A 88 16.27 21.11 -2.93
CA GLU A 88 17.61 20.52 -3.00
C GLU A 88 18.58 21.24 -2.07
N LEU A 89 18.52 22.58 -2.04
CA LEU A 89 19.30 23.40 -1.10
C LEU A 89 18.95 23.08 0.36
N LYS A 90 17.67 22.87 0.66
CA LYS A 90 17.22 22.50 2.00
C LYS A 90 17.75 21.13 2.42
N VAL A 91 17.74 20.15 1.51
CA VAL A 91 18.28 18.81 1.74
C VAL A 91 19.80 18.85 1.90
N ALA A 92 20.51 19.59 1.04
CA ALA A 92 21.96 19.74 1.13
C ALA A 92 22.40 20.43 2.42
N ARG A 93 21.71 21.49 2.88
CA ARG A 93 22.09 22.21 4.10
C ARG A 93 21.74 21.49 5.41
N THR A 94 20.93 20.42 5.34
CA THR A 94 20.61 19.55 6.49
C THR A 94 21.44 18.27 6.47
N PHE A 95 22.34 18.13 5.50
CA PHE A 95 23.21 16.98 5.32
C PHE A 95 24.34 16.95 6.36
N ASP A 96 24.61 15.76 6.90
CA ASP A 96 25.75 15.47 7.77
C ASP A 96 26.62 14.39 7.14
N TYR A 97 27.82 14.76 6.71
CA TYR A 97 28.77 13.86 6.06
C TYR A 97 29.19 12.68 6.95
N SER A 98 29.15 12.82 8.27
CA SER A 98 29.49 11.72 9.19
C SER A 98 28.51 10.54 9.09
N LEU A 99 27.31 10.79 8.56
CA LEU A 99 26.31 9.74 8.28
C LEU A 99 26.65 8.97 7.00
N LEU A 100 27.48 9.49 6.08
CA LEU A 100 27.94 8.72 4.92
C LEU A 100 28.87 7.57 5.32
N SER A 101 29.68 7.75 6.36
CA SER A 101 30.53 6.68 6.92
C SER A 101 29.73 5.51 7.53
N SER A 102 28.40 5.64 7.65
CA SER A 102 27.50 4.54 8.05
C SER A 102 26.86 3.79 6.86
N ILE A 103 27.15 4.22 5.62
CA ILE A 103 26.73 3.52 4.40
C ILE A 103 27.78 2.44 4.11
N ASN A 104 27.42 1.16 4.27
CA ASN A 104 28.19 0.07 3.69
C ASN A 104 28.11 0.21 2.17
N ILE A 105 29.18 0.70 1.55
CA ILE A 105 29.28 0.80 0.09
C ILE A 105 29.23 -0.62 -0.47
N ILE A 106 28.18 -0.92 -1.22
CA ILE A 106 28.04 -2.15 -2.00
C ILE A 106 28.19 -1.74 -3.45
N ASP A 107 28.93 -2.54 -4.22
CA ASP A 107 29.15 -2.34 -5.64
C ASP A 107 29.21 -3.71 -6.35
N PHE A 108 29.20 -3.70 -7.67
CA PHE A 108 29.44 -4.89 -8.48
C PHE A 108 30.92 -5.34 -8.39
N PRO A 109 31.21 -6.64 -8.55
CA PRO A 109 30.24 -7.73 -8.66
C PRO A 109 29.61 -8.06 -7.30
N ILE A 110 28.29 -8.32 -7.30
CA ILE A 110 27.55 -8.65 -6.07
C ILE A 110 27.54 -10.15 -5.87
N TYR A 111 28.05 -10.61 -4.73
CA TYR A 111 28.06 -12.03 -4.35
C TYR A 111 26.86 -12.36 -3.47
N LEU A 112 25.94 -13.17 -3.99
CA LEU A 112 24.76 -13.64 -3.27
C LEU A 112 24.96 -15.09 -2.87
N ASN A 113 24.87 -15.36 -1.56
CA ASN A 113 24.94 -16.72 -1.01
C ASN A 113 23.53 -17.31 -0.84
N ASN A 114 23.44 -18.63 -0.69
CA ASN A 114 22.19 -19.34 -0.48
C ASN A 114 21.17 -19.11 -1.62
N VAL A 115 21.64 -19.13 -2.86
CA VAL A 115 20.82 -18.96 -4.06
C VAL A 115 20.45 -20.32 -4.61
N ILE A 116 19.15 -20.53 -4.83
CA ILE A 116 18.60 -21.72 -5.48
C ILE A 116 18.40 -21.39 -6.96
N MET A 117 19.08 -22.13 -7.84
CA MET A 117 18.84 -22.09 -9.27
C MET A 117 17.65 -23.01 -9.61
N ILE A 118 16.62 -22.44 -10.23
CA ILE A 118 15.47 -23.19 -10.75
C ILE A 118 15.80 -23.68 -12.17
N ASP A 119 16.33 -22.78 -12.98
CA ASP A 119 16.88 -23.04 -14.32
C ASP A 119 17.93 -21.96 -14.67
N SER A 120 18.45 -21.97 -15.90
CA SER A 120 19.50 -21.05 -16.37
C SER A 120 19.13 -19.55 -16.31
N GLU A 121 17.85 -19.21 -16.32
CA GLU A 121 17.36 -17.83 -16.32
C GLU A 121 16.65 -17.46 -15.02
N ASN A 122 16.46 -18.40 -14.09
CA ASN A 122 15.60 -18.23 -12.92
C ASN A 122 16.28 -18.67 -11.62
N TYR A 123 16.41 -17.73 -10.69
CA TYR A 123 17.06 -17.93 -9.40
C TYR A 123 16.18 -17.42 -8.26
N VAL A 124 16.31 -18.01 -7.08
CA VAL A 124 15.57 -17.62 -5.87
C VAL A 124 16.51 -17.49 -4.69
N THR A 125 16.36 -16.43 -3.92
CA THR A 125 17.12 -16.18 -2.68
C THR A 125 16.29 -15.37 -1.69
N VAL A 126 16.88 -14.97 -0.57
CA VAL A 126 16.25 -14.11 0.44
C VAL A 126 17.14 -12.90 0.67
N TRP A 127 16.57 -11.70 0.59
CA TRP A 127 17.27 -10.46 0.94
C TRP A 127 16.62 -9.84 2.17
N ASN A 128 17.44 -9.38 3.11
CA ASN A 128 16.95 -8.54 4.21
C ASN A 128 16.68 -7.10 3.70
N ALA A 129 15.79 -6.40 4.41
CA ALA A 129 15.36 -5.06 4.05
C ALA A 129 16.52 -4.05 4.03
N LYS A 130 17.51 -4.21 4.91
CA LYS A 130 18.71 -3.36 4.99
C LYS A 130 19.57 -3.48 3.73
N PHE A 131 19.75 -4.69 3.20
CA PHE A 131 20.48 -4.96 1.96
C PHE A 131 19.74 -4.39 0.75
N ILE A 132 18.40 -4.51 0.69
CA ILE A 132 17.59 -3.86 -0.34
C ILE A 132 17.78 -2.34 -0.29
N LYS A 133 17.74 -1.74 0.90
CA LYS A 133 17.99 -0.31 1.09
C LYS A 133 19.39 0.07 0.61
N GLN A 134 20.42 -0.71 0.95
CA GLN A 134 21.79 -0.49 0.48
C GLN A 134 21.86 -0.51 -1.05
N LEU A 135 21.24 -1.48 -1.73
CA LEU A 135 21.22 -1.53 -3.19
C LEU A 135 20.51 -0.32 -3.81
N MET A 136 19.44 0.16 -3.18
CA MET A 136 18.71 1.37 -3.63
C MET A 136 19.52 2.65 -3.39
N ASP A 137 20.13 2.80 -2.21
CA ASP A 137 20.95 3.95 -1.84
C ASP A 137 22.19 4.07 -2.75
N ASN A 138 22.79 2.93 -3.12
CA ASN A 138 23.92 2.85 -4.06
C ASN A 138 23.48 2.83 -5.54
N GLN A 139 22.19 3.03 -5.85
CA GLN A 139 21.63 3.07 -7.21
C GLN A 139 21.86 1.80 -8.05
N LEU A 140 22.09 0.67 -7.39
CA LEU A 140 22.29 -0.64 -8.01
C LEU A 140 20.98 -1.30 -8.41
N LEU A 141 19.86 -0.94 -7.76
CA LEU A 141 18.51 -1.34 -8.14
C LEU A 141 17.77 -0.21 -8.85
N ARG A 142 17.15 -0.52 -9.99
CA ARG A 142 16.55 0.48 -10.87
C ARG A 142 15.09 0.21 -11.13
N TYR A 143 14.35 1.28 -11.38
CA TYR A 143 13.01 1.19 -11.93
C TYR A 143 13.05 1.38 -13.45
N ASN A 144 12.84 0.29 -14.20
CA ASN A 144 12.88 0.34 -15.66
C ASN A 144 11.48 0.56 -16.27
N PHE A 145 11.22 1.80 -16.72
CA PHE A 145 9.95 2.20 -17.34
C PHE A 145 9.58 1.43 -18.60
N ASP A 146 10.55 0.86 -19.32
CA ASP A 146 10.29 0.12 -20.56
C ASP A 146 9.83 -1.32 -20.30
N THR A 147 10.02 -1.83 -19.08
CA THR A 147 9.57 -3.17 -18.66
C THR A 147 8.22 -3.16 -17.92
N GLN A 148 7.71 -1.99 -17.53
CA GLN A 148 6.63 -1.83 -16.55
C GLN A 148 5.25 -1.48 -17.13
N ARG A 149 4.18 -1.73 -16.33
CA ARG A 149 2.78 -1.77 -16.77
C ARG A 149 2.19 -0.41 -17.18
N GLU A 150 2.48 0.70 -16.50
CA GLU A 150 2.06 2.06 -16.91
C GLU A 150 2.99 3.11 -16.27
N HIS A 151 3.27 4.20 -16.99
CA HIS A 151 3.90 5.40 -16.45
C HIS A 151 2.91 6.57 -16.53
N ILE A 152 2.84 7.39 -15.49
CA ILE A 152 2.06 8.62 -15.55
C ILE A 152 2.90 9.66 -16.30
N LYS A 153 2.34 10.23 -17.37
CA LYS A 153 2.92 11.38 -18.05
C LYS A 153 2.51 12.64 -17.30
N VAL A 154 3.39 13.19 -16.49
CA VAL A 154 3.13 14.45 -15.78
C VAL A 154 3.74 15.58 -16.60
N LYS A 155 2.92 16.57 -16.97
CA LYS A 155 3.41 17.80 -17.60
C LYS A 155 3.89 18.74 -16.49
N ARG A 156 5.21 18.89 -16.36
CA ARG A 156 5.84 19.92 -15.52
C ARG A 156 6.73 20.77 -16.42
N ASN A 157 6.61 22.10 -16.30
CA ASN A 157 7.45 23.07 -17.03
C ASN A 157 7.62 22.77 -18.53
N ASN A 158 6.51 22.56 -19.25
CA ASN A 158 6.49 22.28 -20.70
C ASN A 158 7.24 21.04 -21.19
N THR A 159 7.70 20.16 -20.31
CA THR A 159 8.24 18.82 -20.64
C THR A 159 7.34 17.72 -20.10
N ILE A 160 7.22 16.62 -20.85
CA ILE A 160 6.47 15.44 -20.43
C ILE A 160 7.46 14.52 -19.69
N GLN A 161 7.30 14.39 -18.37
CA GLN A 161 8.11 13.48 -17.56
C GLN A 161 7.33 12.21 -17.26
N LYS A 162 7.98 11.03 -17.41
CA LYS A 162 7.42 9.74 -17.01
C LYS A 162 7.66 9.58 -15.50
N VAL A 163 6.58 9.46 -14.72
CA VAL A 163 6.64 9.27 -13.26
C VAL A 163 6.07 7.91 -12.91
N ILE A 164 6.66 7.26 -11.91
CA ILE A 164 6.21 5.97 -11.36
C ILE A 164 4.80 6.15 -10.76
N ASN A 165 3.87 5.25 -11.09
CA ASN A 165 2.54 5.23 -10.47
C ASN A 165 2.59 4.54 -9.09
N LEU A 166 3.19 5.20 -8.11
CA LEU A 166 3.17 4.76 -6.71
C LEU A 166 1.88 5.23 -6.05
N ASN A 167 1.11 4.29 -5.49
CA ASN A 167 -0.03 4.62 -4.66
C ASN A 167 0.49 4.88 -3.25
N SER A 168 0.56 6.15 -2.86
CA SER A 168 1.08 6.57 -1.55
C SER A 168 0.38 5.87 -0.41
N LYS A 169 -0.96 5.72 -0.47
CA LYS A 169 -1.74 5.02 0.55
C LYS A 169 -1.27 3.56 0.72
N SER A 170 -0.98 2.86 -0.37
CA SER A 170 -0.49 1.48 -0.31
C SER A 170 0.93 1.40 0.26
N VAL A 171 1.79 2.36 -0.07
CA VAL A 171 3.15 2.46 0.49
C VAL A 171 3.08 2.70 2.00
N ASP A 172 2.22 3.61 2.45
CA ASP A 172 2.02 3.93 3.87
C ASP A 172 1.44 2.73 4.64
N GLU A 173 0.45 2.03 4.08
CA GLU A 173 -0.11 0.80 4.66
C GLU A 173 0.96 -0.28 4.86
N ILE A 174 1.85 -0.47 3.88
CA ILE A 174 2.96 -1.42 3.97
C ILE A 174 3.96 -1.00 5.06
N ALA A 175 4.34 0.29 5.09
CA ALA A 175 5.26 0.80 6.09
C ALA A 175 4.73 0.60 7.52
N GLN A 176 3.46 0.90 7.74
CA GLN A 176 2.81 0.68 9.04
C GLN A 176 2.71 -0.79 9.42
N ALA A 177 2.37 -1.68 8.48
CA ALA A 177 2.37 -3.12 8.73
C ALA A 177 3.77 -3.62 9.11
N ALA A 178 4.82 -3.13 8.44
CA ALA A 178 6.19 -3.49 8.75
C ALA A 178 6.60 -3.04 10.16
N LEU A 179 6.30 -1.78 10.53
CA LEU A 179 6.59 -1.24 11.85
C LEU A 179 5.86 -1.97 12.98
N LYS A 180 4.68 -2.55 12.71
CA LYS A 180 3.92 -3.38 13.66
C LYS A 180 4.36 -4.85 13.69
N GLY A 181 5.23 -5.28 12.78
CA GLY A 181 5.59 -6.69 12.61
C GLY A 181 4.49 -7.55 11.98
N GLU A 182 3.53 -6.92 11.30
CA GLU A 182 2.37 -7.56 10.64
C GLU A 182 2.59 -7.77 9.13
N LEU A 183 3.70 -7.28 8.58
CA LEU A 183 4.02 -7.46 7.17
C LEU A 183 4.47 -8.89 6.89
N GLU A 184 3.73 -9.59 6.05
CA GLU A 184 4.06 -10.94 5.58
C GLU A 184 5.26 -10.93 4.61
N LYS A 185 6.06 -12.01 4.65
CA LYS A 185 7.17 -12.20 3.72
C LYS A 185 6.62 -12.54 2.34
N THR A 186 6.85 -11.68 1.36
CA THR A 186 6.36 -11.86 -0.01
C THR A 186 7.51 -11.88 -1.03
N THR A 187 7.20 -12.30 -2.25
CA THR A 187 8.18 -12.37 -3.34
C THR A 187 8.30 -11.05 -4.08
N ILE A 188 9.53 -10.55 -4.24
CA ILE A 188 9.91 -9.43 -5.13
C ILE A 188 10.61 -10.03 -6.35
N THR A 189 10.31 -9.49 -7.54
CA THR A 189 10.94 -9.94 -8.79
C THR A 189 11.95 -8.90 -9.26
N ILE A 190 13.21 -9.32 -9.37
CA ILE A 190 14.32 -8.53 -9.90
C ILE A 190 14.79 -9.17 -11.21
N ASN A 191 15.17 -8.35 -12.18
CA ASN A 191 15.71 -8.80 -13.46
C ASN A 191 17.13 -8.28 -13.64
N ALA A 192 18.09 -9.18 -13.82
CA ALA A 192 19.36 -8.88 -14.45
C ALA A 192 19.11 -8.80 -15.96
N LEU A 193 19.23 -7.61 -16.54
CA LEU A 193 18.84 -7.36 -17.92
C LEU A 193 19.91 -7.90 -18.89
N VAL A 194 19.52 -8.86 -19.72
CA VAL A 194 20.39 -9.45 -20.76
C VAL A 194 20.98 -8.38 -21.68
N GLY A 195 22.27 -8.47 -21.93
CA GLY A 195 23.05 -7.60 -22.82
C GLY A 195 23.55 -6.32 -22.15
N THR A 196 23.71 -6.33 -20.82
CA THR A 196 24.13 -5.12 -20.07
C THR A 196 25.44 -5.29 -19.31
N ALA A 197 25.84 -6.53 -19.01
CA ALA A 197 27.11 -6.79 -18.37
C ALA A 197 28.31 -6.39 -19.23
N ASP A 198 29.39 -5.96 -18.59
CA ASP A 198 30.61 -5.51 -19.28
C ASP A 198 31.30 -6.63 -20.06
N ASP A 199 31.23 -7.86 -19.55
CA ASP A 199 31.84 -9.06 -20.13
C ASP A 199 30.83 -9.95 -20.91
N GLY A 200 29.58 -9.49 -21.04
CA GLY A 200 28.53 -10.13 -21.82
C GLY A 200 27.71 -11.20 -21.10
N GLU A 201 28.01 -11.51 -19.83
CA GLU A 201 27.20 -12.44 -19.01
C GLU A 201 26.79 -11.77 -17.69
N GLU A 202 25.49 -11.61 -17.45
CA GLU A 202 25.03 -10.89 -16.26
C GLU A 202 25.20 -11.67 -14.96
N LEU A 203 25.04 -12.99 -15.03
CA LEU A 203 24.96 -13.87 -13.88
C LEU A 203 25.88 -15.08 -14.03
N GLU A 204 26.64 -15.38 -12.99
CA GLU A 204 27.43 -16.61 -12.88
C GLU A 204 27.01 -17.37 -11.62
N TYR A 205 26.70 -18.67 -11.76
CA TYR A 205 26.22 -19.50 -10.65
C TYR A 205 27.18 -20.64 -10.31
N ASP A 206 27.64 -20.69 -9.06
CA ASP A 206 28.39 -21.81 -8.49
C ASP A 206 27.43 -22.73 -7.72
N ALA A 207 27.02 -23.82 -8.35
CA ALA A 207 26.11 -24.80 -7.77
C ALA A 207 26.67 -25.51 -6.52
N LYS A 208 28.00 -25.61 -6.37
CA LYS A 208 28.62 -26.25 -5.18
C LYS A 208 28.56 -25.33 -3.97
N LYS A 209 28.67 -24.02 -4.19
CA LYS A 209 28.59 -23.00 -3.13
C LYS A 209 27.18 -22.42 -2.96
N MET A 210 26.24 -22.77 -3.84
CA MET A 210 24.94 -22.11 -3.96
C MET A 210 25.09 -20.58 -4.02
N GLN A 211 26.05 -20.11 -4.81
CA GLN A 211 26.41 -18.71 -4.90
C GLN A 211 26.09 -18.18 -6.30
N LEU A 212 25.38 -17.06 -6.36
CA LEU A 212 25.15 -16.31 -7.60
C LEU A 212 25.98 -15.03 -7.56
N ILE A 213 26.75 -14.81 -8.61
CA ILE A 213 27.53 -13.59 -8.81
C ILE A 213 26.79 -12.75 -9.85
N ILE A 214 26.45 -11.52 -9.48
CA ILE A 214 25.94 -10.52 -10.41
C ILE A 214 27.13 -9.70 -10.89
N LYS A 215 27.43 -9.76 -12.19
CA LYS A 215 28.67 -9.20 -12.74
C LYS A 215 28.60 -7.68 -12.95
N ASN A 216 29.77 -7.07 -13.16
CA ASN A 216 29.91 -5.64 -13.46
C ASN A 216 29.13 -5.23 -14.72
N GLY A 217 28.64 -3.99 -14.74
CA GLY A 217 27.80 -3.46 -15.81
C GLY A 217 26.35 -3.96 -15.79
N THR A 218 26.04 -5.02 -15.03
CA THR A 218 24.71 -5.62 -15.01
C THR A 218 23.66 -4.64 -14.51
N PHE A 219 22.61 -4.52 -15.31
CA PHE A 219 21.45 -3.71 -15.01
C PHE A 219 20.43 -4.52 -14.20
N LEU A 220 20.27 -4.21 -12.92
CA LEU A 220 19.26 -4.83 -12.06
C LEU A 220 17.99 -3.99 -11.98
N ASP A 221 16.93 -4.50 -12.59
CA ASP A 221 15.64 -3.84 -12.70
C ASP A 221 14.58 -4.47 -11.79
N ILE A 222 13.82 -3.64 -11.10
CA ILE A 222 12.65 -4.05 -10.31
C ILE A 222 11.49 -4.31 -11.28
N VAL A 223 11.10 -5.57 -11.45
CA VAL A 223 9.98 -5.99 -12.31
C VAL A 223 8.67 -6.05 -11.53
N ASP A 224 8.70 -6.49 -10.28
CA ASP A 224 7.55 -6.44 -9.38
C ASP A 224 8.03 -6.23 -7.94
N GLY A 225 7.29 -5.44 -7.17
CA GLY A 225 7.58 -5.16 -5.76
C GLY A 225 7.95 -3.72 -5.44
N MET A 226 7.84 -2.78 -6.36
CA MET A 226 8.22 -1.38 -6.12
C MET A 226 7.50 -0.76 -4.91
N HIS A 227 6.19 -0.93 -4.75
CA HIS A 227 5.47 -0.41 -3.57
C HIS A 227 5.95 -1.05 -2.25
N ARG A 228 6.36 -2.32 -2.29
CA ARG A 228 6.88 -3.05 -1.12
C ARG A 228 8.27 -2.56 -0.74
N ILE A 229 9.14 -2.35 -1.74
CA ILE A 229 10.47 -1.75 -1.54
C ILE A 229 10.34 -0.32 -0.99
N SER A 230 9.47 0.52 -1.56
CA SER A 230 9.24 1.87 -1.04
C SER A 230 8.70 1.85 0.39
N GLY A 231 7.71 0.99 0.69
CA GLY A 231 7.12 0.89 2.02
C GLY A 231 8.12 0.43 3.08
N ILE A 232 8.96 -0.57 2.77
CA ILE A 232 9.96 -1.05 3.73
C ILE A 232 11.08 -0.05 3.96
N ILE A 233 11.48 0.72 2.93
CA ILE A 233 12.47 1.79 3.08
C ILE A 233 11.91 2.89 4.00
N ASN A 234 10.67 3.33 3.78
CA ASN A 234 10.02 4.31 4.67
C ASN A 234 9.93 3.80 6.12
N ALA A 235 9.68 2.50 6.31
CA ALA A 235 9.66 1.88 7.63
C ALA A 235 11.06 1.86 8.27
N LEU A 236 12.11 1.54 7.51
CA LEU A 236 13.51 1.58 7.96
C LEU A 236 13.98 2.99 8.33
N GLU A 237 13.52 4.01 7.60
CA GLU A 237 13.80 5.42 7.94
C GLU A 237 13.18 5.81 9.30
N SER A 238 12.05 5.20 9.65
CA SER A 238 11.38 5.42 10.93
C SER A 238 11.94 4.55 12.06
N ASN A 239 12.34 3.31 11.74
CA ASN A 239 12.95 2.36 12.66
C ASN A 239 14.14 1.64 11.97
N PRO A 240 15.37 2.16 12.12
CA PRO A 240 16.56 1.56 11.49
C PRO A 240 16.88 0.13 11.94
N GLU A 241 16.37 -0.29 13.10
CA GLU A 241 16.54 -1.65 13.65
C GLU A 241 15.48 -2.63 13.15
N LEU A 242 14.59 -2.21 12.25
CA LEU A 242 13.60 -3.09 11.64
C LEU A 242 14.27 -4.25 10.90
N GLU A 243 13.92 -5.47 11.29
CA GLU A 243 14.32 -6.70 10.61
C GLU A 243 13.13 -7.24 9.82
N HIS A 244 13.29 -7.31 8.50
CA HIS A 244 12.32 -7.93 7.60
C HIS A 244 13.05 -8.51 6.39
N GLU A 245 12.50 -9.56 5.81
CA GLU A 245 13.11 -10.29 4.70
C GLU A 245 12.08 -10.51 3.59
N PHE A 246 12.53 -10.37 2.35
CA PHE A 246 11.74 -10.71 1.17
C PHE A 246 12.33 -11.93 0.47
N ILE A 247 11.45 -12.74 -0.11
CA ILE A 247 11.85 -13.74 -1.08
C ILE A 247 12.17 -12.99 -2.37
N ILE A 248 13.33 -13.22 -2.97
CA ILE A 248 13.75 -12.55 -4.18
C ILE A 248 13.81 -13.57 -5.30
N SER A 249 12.99 -13.34 -6.33
CA SER A 249 13.06 -14.06 -7.59
C SER A 249 13.89 -13.25 -8.57
N ILE A 250 15.12 -13.69 -8.83
CA ILE A 250 16.03 -13.07 -9.79
C ILE A 250 15.84 -13.74 -11.16
N LYS A 251 15.63 -12.93 -12.19
CA LYS A 251 15.50 -13.34 -13.58
C LYS A 251 16.71 -12.86 -14.38
N ASN A 252 17.11 -13.60 -15.42
CA ASN A 252 18.01 -13.10 -16.44
C ASN A 252 17.28 -13.02 -17.78
N PHE A 253 16.47 -11.98 -17.94
CA PHE A 253 15.60 -11.79 -19.10
C PHE A 253 15.96 -10.54 -19.89
N ASN A 254 15.78 -10.61 -21.20
CA ASN A 254 15.69 -9.40 -22.02
C ASN A 254 14.36 -8.66 -21.76
N THR A 255 14.26 -7.42 -22.24
CA THR A 255 13.08 -6.55 -22.05
C THR A 255 11.76 -7.23 -22.42
N LYS A 256 11.72 -8.01 -23.51
CA LYS A 256 10.50 -8.68 -23.99
C LYS A 256 10.09 -9.85 -23.10
N GLN A 257 11.05 -10.62 -22.61
CA GLN A 257 10.82 -11.68 -21.62
C GLN A 257 10.33 -11.07 -20.30
N ALA A 258 10.96 -9.99 -19.81
CA ALA A 258 10.56 -9.28 -18.59
C ALA A 258 9.12 -8.73 -18.69
N GLN A 259 8.76 -8.09 -19.80
CA GLN A 259 7.38 -7.62 -20.06
C GLN A 259 6.36 -8.76 -20.06
N ARG A 260 6.68 -9.89 -20.70
CA ARG A 260 5.81 -11.08 -20.72
C ARG A 260 5.62 -11.66 -19.32
N HIS A 261 6.70 -11.73 -18.54
CA HIS A 261 6.64 -12.18 -17.15
C HIS A 261 5.75 -11.27 -16.31
N LEU A 262 5.95 -9.94 -16.40
CA LEU A 262 5.11 -8.96 -15.71
C LEU A 262 3.62 -9.08 -16.12
N ALA A 263 3.35 -9.28 -17.41
CA ALA A 263 2.00 -9.48 -17.90
C ALA A 263 1.35 -10.72 -17.26
N GLN A 264 2.06 -11.85 -17.20
CA GLN A 264 1.59 -13.10 -16.61
C GLN A 264 1.29 -12.97 -15.11
N ILE A 265 2.24 -12.48 -14.32
CA ILE A 265 2.04 -12.34 -12.86
C ILE A 265 0.89 -11.39 -12.53
N SER A 266 0.62 -10.45 -13.42
CA SER A 266 -0.42 -9.46 -13.21
C SER A 266 -1.75 -9.85 -13.88
N THR A 267 -1.84 -11.04 -14.50
CA THR A 267 -3.08 -11.69 -14.94
C THR A 267 -3.60 -12.73 -13.94
N PHE A 268 -2.86 -13.03 -12.87
CA PHE A 268 -3.44 -13.73 -11.73
C PHE A 268 -4.66 -12.93 -11.24
N ASN A 269 -5.83 -13.56 -11.27
CA ASN A 269 -7.12 -12.87 -11.17
C ASN A 269 -7.14 -11.92 -9.95
N PRO A 270 -7.39 -10.61 -10.15
CA PRO A 270 -7.47 -9.67 -9.05
C PRO A 270 -8.61 -10.11 -8.12
N ILE A 271 -8.28 -10.42 -6.88
CA ILE A 271 -9.26 -10.67 -5.83
C ILE A 271 -10.07 -9.37 -5.64
N SER A 272 -11.39 -9.46 -5.61
CA SER A 272 -12.24 -8.29 -5.42
C SER A 272 -11.89 -7.59 -4.09
N LYS A 273 -11.98 -6.25 -4.03
CA LYS A 273 -11.70 -5.51 -2.79
C LYS A 273 -12.54 -6.02 -1.62
N THR A 274 -13.80 -6.38 -1.87
CA THR A 274 -14.71 -7.00 -0.91
C THR A 274 -14.17 -8.33 -0.37
N HIS A 275 -13.64 -9.19 -1.23
CA HIS A 275 -13.04 -10.45 -0.77
C HIS A 275 -11.70 -10.22 -0.07
N ILE A 276 -10.90 -9.24 -0.49
CA ILE A 276 -9.68 -8.82 0.24
C ILE A 276 -10.04 -8.30 1.63
N GLU A 277 -11.08 -7.48 1.77
CA GLU A 277 -11.57 -7.00 3.07
C GLU A 277 -12.03 -8.14 3.97
N ALA A 278 -12.76 -9.12 3.42
CA ALA A 278 -13.14 -10.33 4.15
C ALA A 278 -11.93 -11.18 4.59
N LEU A 279 -10.86 -11.22 3.79
CA LEU A 279 -9.62 -11.95 4.07
C LEU A 279 -8.66 -11.20 5.00
N LYS A 280 -8.72 -9.86 5.08
CA LYS A 280 -7.88 -8.98 5.93
C LYS A 280 -8.24 -9.06 7.43
N GLU A 281 -8.78 -10.20 7.85
CA GLU A 281 -9.23 -10.58 9.19
C GLU A 281 -8.67 -9.71 10.31
N SER A 282 -9.47 -8.76 10.76
CA SER A 282 -9.17 -7.98 11.98
C SER A 282 -10.41 -7.49 12.71
N ARG A 283 -11.58 -7.38 12.06
CA ARG A 283 -12.80 -6.94 12.73
C ARG A 283 -13.52 -8.12 13.40
N LYS A 284 -14.02 -7.88 14.61
CA LYS A 284 -14.88 -8.83 15.33
C LYS A 284 -16.15 -9.13 14.53
N SER A 285 -16.66 -8.15 13.77
CA SER A 285 -17.79 -8.32 12.87
C SER A 285 -17.55 -9.37 11.78
N ASP A 286 -16.31 -9.51 11.29
CA ASP A 286 -15.96 -10.56 10.33
C ASP A 286 -16.08 -11.97 10.94
N MET A 287 -15.80 -12.11 12.24
CA MET A 287 -16.03 -13.37 12.97
C MET A 287 -17.53 -13.67 13.07
N VAL A 288 -18.35 -12.67 13.40
CA VAL A 288 -19.81 -12.79 13.47
C VAL A 288 -20.39 -13.22 12.11
N VAL A 289 -19.99 -12.56 11.02
CA VAL A 289 -20.50 -12.91 9.67
C VAL A 289 -20.11 -14.33 9.28
N ARG A 290 -18.88 -14.78 9.60
CA ARG A 290 -18.48 -16.18 9.37
C ARG A 290 -19.29 -17.17 10.21
N HIS A 291 -19.61 -16.83 11.46
CA HIS A 291 -20.49 -17.64 12.29
C HIS A 291 -21.87 -17.76 11.63
N LEU A 292 -22.48 -16.64 11.20
CA LEU A 292 -23.77 -16.65 10.49
C LEU A 292 -23.73 -17.48 9.21
N MET A 293 -22.68 -17.34 8.41
CA MET A 293 -22.51 -18.12 7.17
C MET A 293 -22.36 -19.63 7.40
N ARG A 294 -22.06 -20.07 8.64
CA ARG A 294 -21.84 -21.49 8.98
C ARG A 294 -23.01 -22.09 9.75
N GLU A 295 -23.55 -21.34 10.71
CA GLU A 295 -24.47 -21.82 11.73
C GLU A 295 -25.92 -21.32 11.57
N SER A 296 -26.18 -20.34 10.69
CA SER A 296 -27.53 -19.80 10.49
C SER A 296 -28.11 -20.12 9.11
N ASP A 297 -29.39 -19.81 8.92
CA ASP A 297 -30.12 -19.91 7.66
C ASP A 297 -29.58 -18.97 6.56
N LEU A 298 -28.62 -18.10 6.89
CA LEU A 298 -27.83 -17.33 5.92
C LEU A 298 -26.73 -18.15 5.23
N LYS A 299 -26.48 -19.39 5.66
CA LYS A 299 -25.52 -20.29 5.03
C LYS A 299 -25.78 -20.43 3.53
N GLY A 300 -24.77 -20.10 2.73
CA GLY A 300 -24.86 -20.12 1.26
C GLY A 300 -25.67 -18.98 0.65
N ARG A 301 -26.15 -18.01 1.44
CA ARG A 301 -26.98 -16.88 0.99
C ARG A 301 -26.29 -15.52 1.12
N VAL A 302 -25.04 -15.49 1.57
CA VAL A 302 -24.22 -14.28 1.71
C VAL A 302 -23.26 -14.14 0.53
N SER A 303 -23.38 -13.05 -0.21
CA SER A 303 -22.52 -12.73 -1.35
C SER A 303 -21.16 -12.22 -0.92
N GLN A 304 -20.11 -12.71 -1.58
CA GLN A 304 -18.72 -12.24 -1.43
C GLN A 304 -18.40 -10.99 -2.27
N THR A 305 -19.37 -10.49 -3.05
CA THR A 305 -19.25 -9.24 -3.81
C THR A 305 -20.16 -8.17 -3.21
N SER A 306 -20.04 -6.93 -3.70
CA SER A 306 -20.88 -5.81 -3.24
C SER A 306 -22.37 -6.00 -3.52
N THR A 307 -22.70 -6.77 -4.55
CA THR A 307 -24.06 -6.91 -5.09
C THR A 307 -24.46 -8.39 -5.07
N PRO A 308 -25.40 -8.78 -4.19
CA PRO A 308 -25.92 -10.14 -4.15
C PRO A 308 -26.55 -10.53 -5.48
N LYS A 309 -26.40 -11.81 -5.83
CA LYS A 309 -27.02 -12.42 -7.01
C LYS A 309 -28.17 -13.34 -6.57
N PRO A 310 -29.44 -12.87 -6.63
CA PRO A 310 -30.60 -13.69 -6.26
C PRO A 310 -30.69 -15.01 -7.03
N THR A 311 -30.19 -15.04 -8.29
CA THR A 311 -30.13 -16.26 -9.12
C THR A 311 -29.23 -17.35 -8.55
N LEU A 312 -28.31 -17.00 -7.65
CA LEU A 312 -27.45 -17.95 -6.93
C LEU A 312 -27.94 -18.20 -5.50
N GLY A 313 -29.13 -17.69 -5.14
CA GLY A 313 -29.66 -17.75 -3.77
C GLY A 313 -29.04 -16.73 -2.81
N GLU A 314 -28.23 -15.78 -3.30
CA GLU A 314 -27.63 -14.74 -2.47
C GLU A 314 -28.64 -13.60 -2.21
N ILE A 315 -28.82 -13.23 -0.94
CA ILE A 315 -29.80 -12.24 -0.50
C ILE A 315 -29.17 -11.01 0.14
N VAL A 316 -27.95 -11.15 0.67
CA VAL A 316 -27.23 -10.07 1.36
C VAL A 316 -25.75 -10.13 1.04
N SER A 317 -25.08 -8.97 0.97
CA SER A 317 -23.63 -8.92 0.78
C SER A 317 -22.88 -8.96 2.10
N TYR A 318 -21.70 -9.58 2.07
CA TYR A 318 -20.78 -9.65 3.20
C TYR A 318 -20.55 -8.28 3.86
N ASN A 319 -20.24 -7.26 3.05
CA ASN A 319 -20.00 -5.90 3.56
C ASN A 319 -21.23 -5.28 4.21
N THR A 320 -22.45 -5.59 3.75
CA THR A 320 -23.66 -5.06 4.38
C THR A 320 -23.83 -5.59 5.79
N LEU A 321 -23.54 -6.87 6.01
CA LEU A 321 -23.53 -7.47 7.33
C LEU A 321 -22.36 -6.94 8.17
N ALA A 322 -21.13 -7.09 7.69
CA ALA A 322 -19.92 -6.76 8.44
C ALA A 322 -19.89 -5.31 8.89
N ASP A 323 -20.14 -4.36 7.99
CA ASP A 323 -20.10 -2.92 8.32
C ASP A 323 -21.21 -2.53 9.29
N THR A 324 -22.41 -3.09 9.14
CA THR A 324 -23.52 -2.73 10.04
C THR A 324 -23.39 -3.40 11.40
N ILE A 325 -22.85 -4.63 11.48
CA ILE A 325 -22.54 -5.27 12.77
C ILE A 325 -21.47 -4.46 13.50
N ASP A 326 -20.42 -4.03 12.81
CA ASP A 326 -19.34 -3.23 13.39
C ASP A 326 -19.84 -1.86 13.90
N GLU A 327 -20.76 -1.23 13.18
CA GLU A 327 -21.39 0.04 13.59
C GLU A 327 -22.31 -0.12 14.82
N GLU A 328 -23.08 -1.21 14.92
CA GLU A 328 -24.17 -1.34 15.90
C GLU A 328 -23.79 -2.17 17.14
N PHE A 329 -22.84 -3.09 17.02
CA PHE A 329 -22.41 -3.97 18.11
C PHE A 329 -20.98 -3.65 18.54
N GLN A 330 -20.85 -3.10 19.74
CA GLN A 330 -19.54 -2.88 20.35
C GLN A 330 -18.96 -4.19 20.87
N MET A 331 -18.06 -4.80 20.11
CA MET A 331 -17.37 -6.04 20.47
C MET A 331 -15.90 -5.76 20.81
N LYS A 332 -15.50 -6.03 22.05
CA LYS A 332 -14.11 -5.85 22.52
C LYS A 332 -13.35 -7.17 22.45
N THR A 333 -14.00 -8.27 22.82
CA THR A 333 -13.35 -9.59 22.93
C THR A 333 -13.83 -10.56 21.86
N LYS A 334 -13.18 -11.72 21.74
CA LYS A 334 -13.65 -12.79 20.84
C LYS A 334 -14.93 -13.43 21.36
N LEU A 335 -15.10 -13.46 22.69
CA LEU A 335 -16.32 -13.96 23.33
C LEU A 335 -17.51 -13.06 22.97
N ASP A 336 -17.34 -11.73 23.01
CA ASP A 336 -18.38 -10.77 22.61
C ASP A 336 -18.83 -11.03 21.16
N ALA A 337 -17.90 -11.34 20.27
CA ALA A 337 -18.22 -11.67 18.88
C ALA A 337 -18.97 -13.00 18.75
N GLU A 338 -18.63 -14.01 19.55
CA GLU A 338 -19.34 -15.29 19.56
C GLU A 338 -20.76 -15.12 20.10
N GLU A 339 -20.95 -14.38 21.20
CA GLU A 339 -22.26 -14.08 21.80
C GLU A 339 -23.15 -13.30 20.82
N VAL A 340 -22.59 -12.31 20.12
CA VAL A 340 -23.31 -11.57 19.06
C VAL A 340 -23.64 -12.50 17.89
N GLY A 341 -22.73 -13.38 17.51
CA GLY A 341 -22.95 -14.44 16.50
C GLY A 341 -24.15 -15.31 16.85
N GLU A 342 -24.15 -15.91 18.05
CA GLU A 342 -25.24 -16.77 18.51
C GLU A 342 -26.60 -16.05 18.56
N TYR A 343 -26.62 -14.80 19.02
CA TYR A 343 -27.83 -14.01 19.07
C TYR A 343 -28.37 -13.69 17.67
N LEU A 344 -27.49 -13.24 16.76
CA LEU A 344 -27.88 -12.93 15.39
C LEU A 344 -28.27 -14.19 14.60
N THR A 345 -27.67 -15.35 14.88
CA THR A 345 -28.12 -16.64 14.33
C THR A 345 -29.58 -16.88 14.67
N LYS A 346 -29.94 -16.85 15.97
CA LYS A 346 -31.33 -17.04 16.40
C LYS A 346 -32.29 -16.01 15.79
N PHE A 347 -31.84 -14.75 15.65
CA PHE A 347 -32.63 -13.69 15.05
C PHE A 347 -32.89 -13.95 13.56
N PHE A 348 -31.86 -14.26 12.78
CA PHE A 348 -31.98 -14.47 11.33
C PHE A 348 -32.68 -15.78 10.99
N ASP A 349 -32.45 -16.86 11.73
CA ASP A 349 -33.18 -18.12 11.57
C ASP A 349 -34.68 -17.91 11.80
N HIS A 350 -35.03 -17.13 12.83
CA HIS A 350 -36.43 -16.81 13.08
C HIS A 350 -37.02 -15.91 11.99
N LEU A 351 -36.28 -14.90 11.51
CA LEU A 351 -36.72 -14.02 10.42
C LEU A 351 -36.94 -14.81 9.12
N ILE A 352 -35.94 -15.56 8.68
CA ILE A 352 -35.97 -16.31 7.42
C ILE A 352 -36.99 -17.44 7.51
N GLY A 353 -37.05 -18.16 8.64
CA GLY A 353 -38.04 -19.22 8.86
C GLY A 353 -39.48 -18.70 8.89
N THR A 354 -39.71 -17.51 9.45
CA THR A 354 -41.07 -16.91 9.50
C THR A 354 -41.54 -16.42 8.13
N TYR A 355 -40.64 -15.89 7.32
CA TYR A 355 -40.94 -15.33 5.99
C TYR A 355 -40.32 -16.17 4.86
N SER A 356 -40.35 -17.49 4.99
CA SER A 356 -39.65 -18.41 4.09
C SER A 356 -40.04 -18.24 2.62
N GLU A 357 -41.31 -17.97 2.34
CA GLU A 357 -41.80 -17.73 0.97
C GLU A 357 -41.11 -16.54 0.30
N GLU A 358 -40.79 -15.49 1.08
CA GLU A 358 -40.15 -14.28 0.57
C GLU A 358 -38.64 -14.46 0.39
N PHE A 359 -38.02 -15.32 1.20
CA PHE A 359 -36.58 -15.62 1.13
C PHE A 359 -36.23 -16.84 0.27
N VAL A 360 -37.21 -17.63 -0.20
CA VAL A 360 -37.00 -18.87 -0.98
C VAL A 360 -37.74 -18.83 -2.30
N ASP A 361 -39.04 -18.54 -2.31
CA ASP A 361 -39.91 -18.73 -3.49
C ASP A 361 -40.09 -17.45 -4.34
N ASN A 362 -39.91 -16.28 -3.73
CA ASN A 362 -40.15 -14.97 -4.35
C ASN A 362 -38.90 -14.09 -4.50
N LEU A 363 -37.70 -14.67 -4.39
CA LEU A 363 -36.44 -13.95 -4.55
C LEU A 363 -36.41 -13.12 -5.85
N GLY A 364 -36.31 -11.81 -5.72
CA GLY A 364 -36.24 -10.87 -6.84
C GLY A 364 -37.59 -10.48 -7.48
N LYS A 365 -38.72 -10.78 -6.84
CA LYS A 365 -40.03 -10.22 -7.24
C LYS A 365 -40.25 -8.88 -6.52
N ASP A 366 -40.45 -7.81 -7.28
CA ASP A 366 -40.52 -6.39 -6.84
C ASP A 366 -41.64 -6.02 -5.84
N ARG A 367 -42.36 -6.97 -5.24
CA ARG A 367 -43.49 -6.65 -4.36
C ARG A 367 -43.10 -6.37 -2.90
N ASN A 368 -42.07 -7.05 -2.40
CA ASN A 368 -41.68 -6.99 -0.99
C ASN A 368 -40.20 -6.60 -0.87
N LEU A 369 -39.89 -5.67 0.02
CA LEU A 369 -38.51 -5.25 0.27
C LEU A 369 -37.78 -6.22 1.20
N ILE A 370 -38.46 -7.22 1.78
CA ILE A 370 -37.94 -8.02 2.89
C ILE A 370 -36.64 -8.77 2.57
N SER A 371 -36.45 -9.21 1.33
CA SER A 371 -35.23 -9.90 0.88
C SER A 371 -34.18 -8.97 0.26
N GLU A 372 -34.43 -7.65 0.24
CA GLU A 372 -33.52 -6.69 -0.39
C GLU A 372 -32.26 -6.51 0.47
N ASN A 373 -31.09 -6.53 -0.17
CA ASN A 373 -29.79 -6.43 0.49
C ASN A 373 -29.72 -5.27 1.50
N ILE A 374 -30.29 -4.11 1.15
CA ILE A 374 -30.25 -2.93 2.02
C ILE A 374 -31.05 -3.11 3.32
N MET A 375 -32.07 -3.96 3.33
CA MET A 375 -32.93 -4.19 4.50
C MET A 375 -32.20 -4.98 5.60
N PHE A 376 -31.21 -5.78 5.25
CA PHE A 376 -30.36 -6.46 6.22
C PHE A 376 -29.60 -5.50 7.15
N ALA A 377 -29.28 -4.30 6.66
CA ALA A 377 -28.75 -3.25 7.55
C ALA A 377 -29.80 -2.82 8.59
N GLY A 378 -31.06 -2.70 8.20
CA GLY A 378 -32.18 -2.43 9.10
C GLY A 378 -32.41 -3.57 10.09
N TYR A 379 -32.31 -4.82 9.64
CA TYR A 379 -32.49 -6.01 10.50
C TYR A 379 -31.42 -6.13 11.58
N ILE A 380 -30.16 -5.80 11.28
CA ILE A 380 -29.09 -5.78 12.30
C ILE A 380 -29.38 -4.71 13.37
N ILE A 381 -29.84 -3.53 12.96
CA ILE A 381 -30.23 -2.45 13.89
C ILE A 381 -31.44 -2.89 14.73
N LEU A 382 -32.43 -3.53 14.11
CA LEU A 382 -33.58 -4.06 14.83
C LEU A 382 -33.15 -5.11 15.85
N ALA A 383 -32.30 -6.05 15.45
CA ALA A 383 -31.76 -7.08 16.33
C ALA A 383 -31.03 -6.45 17.52
N ARG A 384 -30.21 -5.42 17.30
CA ARG A 384 -29.53 -4.66 18.36
C ARG A 384 -30.54 -4.02 19.31
N LYS A 385 -31.54 -3.32 18.80
CA LYS A 385 -32.58 -2.68 19.62
C LYS A 385 -33.38 -3.71 20.42
N MET A 386 -33.73 -4.84 19.82
CA MET A 386 -34.42 -5.92 20.51
C MET A 386 -33.56 -6.52 21.64
N LEU A 387 -32.24 -6.63 21.43
CA LEU A 387 -31.32 -7.11 22.46
C LEU A 387 -31.25 -6.11 23.64
N ASP A 388 -31.08 -4.83 23.34
CA ASP A 388 -30.97 -3.75 24.34
C ASP A 388 -32.27 -3.59 25.14
N ASP A 389 -33.41 -3.66 24.46
CA ASP A 389 -34.74 -3.53 25.07
C ASP A 389 -35.26 -4.88 25.64
N LYS A 390 -34.44 -5.94 25.61
CA LYS A 390 -34.78 -7.30 26.09
C LYS A 390 -36.07 -7.86 25.48
N ILE A 391 -36.32 -7.55 24.22
CA ILE A 391 -37.49 -8.02 23.47
C ILE A 391 -37.22 -9.46 23.01
N LYS A 392 -38.17 -10.36 23.30
CA LYS A 392 -38.05 -11.77 22.91
C LYS A 392 -38.14 -11.92 21.39
N ILE A 393 -37.27 -12.76 20.80
CA ILE A 393 -37.22 -13.02 19.34
C ILE A 393 -38.58 -13.41 18.75
N ARG A 394 -39.42 -14.14 19.50
CA ARG A 394 -40.79 -14.50 19.08
C ARG A 394 -41.70 -13.32 18.72
N ASN A 395 -41.39 -12.11 19.19
CA ASN A 395 -42.14 -10.89 18.87
C ASN A 395 -41.69 -10.27 17.53
N LEU A 396 -40.65 -10.80 16.89
CA LEU A 396 -40.10 -10.27 15.65
C LEU A 396 -41.14 -10.25 14.53
N LYS A 397 -41.95 -11.31 14.40
CA LYS A 397 -43.02 -11.37 13.39
C LYS A 397 -43.97 -10.19 13.51
N GLU A 398 -44.46 -9.93 14.72
CA GLU A 398 -45.40 -8.83 14.98
C GLU A 398 -44.75 -7.48 14.66
N ILE A 399 -43.48 -7.28 15.03
CA ILE A 399 -42.73 -6.06 14.70
C ILE A 399 -42.63 -5.89 13.18
N ILE A 400 -42.20 -6.92 12.45
CA ILE A 400 -42.00 -6.85 11.00
C ILE A 400 -43.34 -6.64 10.26
N ASP A 401 -44.40 -7.32 10.69
CA ASP A 401 -45.75 -7.17 10.12
C ASP A 401 -46.27 -5.73 10.29
N GLU A 402 -46.03 -5.10 11.44
CA GLU A 402 -46.41 -3.70 11.69
C GLU A 402 -45.62 -2.69 10.87
N LEU A 403 -44.35 -2.97 10.56
CA LEU A 403 -43.56 -2.12 9.67
C LEU A 403 -44.12 -2.12 8.24
N ASN A 404 -44.82 -3.20 7.85
CA ASN A 404 -45.34 -3.43 6.51
C ASN A 404 -44.27 -3.18 5.43
N ILE A 405 -43.39 -4.17 5.24
CA ILE A 405 -42.20 -4.10 4.36
C ILE A 405 -42.54 -4.20 2.85
N THR A 406 -43.82 -4.08 2.48
CA THR A 406 -44.22 -4.02 1.07
C THR A 406 -43.65 -2.79 0.37
N ARG A 407 -43.27 -2.95 -0.90
CA ARG A 407 -42.64 -1.89 -1.71
C ARG A 407 -43.56 -0.69 -1.93
N ASP A 408 -44.87 -0.94 -1.98
CA ASP A 408 -45.89 0.09 -2.20
C ASP A 408 -46.21 0.92 -0.96
N ASN A 409 -45.74 0.52 0.23
CA ASN A 409 -45.97 1.27 1.46
C ASN A 409 -45.33 2.67 1.38
N GLU A 410 -46.15 3.71 1.53
CA GLU A 410 -45.73 5.11 1.49
C GLU A 410 -44.66 5.46 2.52
N VAL A 411 -44.52 4.67 3.58
CA VAL A 411 -43.50 4.90 4.62
C VAL A 411 -42.09 4.91 4.02
N TRP A 412 -41.83 4.08 3.02
CA TRP A 412 -40.51 3.98 2.39
C TRP A 412 -40.19 5.18 1.51
N GLU A 413 -41.20 5.77 0.89
CA GLU A 413 -41.07 7.03 0.14
C GLU A 413 -40.89 8.21 1.10
N LYS A 414 -41.69 8.29 2.17
CA LYS A 414 -41.59 9.33 3.21
C LYS A 414 -40.25 9.28 3.97
N ALA A 415 -39.72 8.09 4.21
CA ALA A 415 -38.39 7.89 4.79
C ALA A 415 -37.24 8.21 3.81
N GLY A 416 -37.55 8.42 2.53
CA GLY A 416 -36.57 8.67 1.46
C GLY A 416 -35.76 7.44 1.08
N VAL A 417 -36.28 6.23 1.31
CA VAL A 417 -35.68 4.96 0.85
C VAL A 417 -35.99 4.73 -0.62
N LEU A 418 -37.24 5.01 -1.02
CA LEU A 418 -37.72 4.93 -2.40
C LEU A 418 -38.02 6.33 -2.97
N ASP A 419 -37.87 6.48 -4.28
CA ASP A 419 -38.38 7.64 -5.02
C ASP A 419 -39.87 7.48 -5.37
N LYS A 420 -40.43 8.48 -6.06
CA LYS A 420 -41.84 8.47 -6.50
C LYS A 420 -42.18 7.34 -7.47
N ASN A 421 -41.18 6.75 -8.13
CA ASN A 421 -41.31 5.62 -9.04
C ASN A 421 -41.07 4.28 -8.32
N LYS A 422 -40.97 4.28 -6.99
CA LYS A 422 -40.69 3.11 -6.15
C LYS A 422 -39.33 2.47 -6.45
N ILE A 423 -38.33 3.27 -6.85
CA ILE A 423 -36.95 2.85 -7.07
C ILE A 423 -36.08 3.30 -5.90
N PHE A 424 -35.09 2.51 -5.51
CA PHE A 424 -34.14 2.89 -4.47
C PHE A 424 -33.33 4.13 -4.85
N VAL A 425 -33.26 5.09 -3.94
CA VAL A 425 -32.34 6.24 -4.09
C VAL A 425 -30.91 5.84 -3.75
N SER A 426 -29.91 6.59 -4.23
CA SER A 426 -28.49 6.30 -3.98
C SER A 426 -28.10 6.26 -2.49
N THR A 427 -28.89 6.91 -1.63
CA THR A 427 -28.68 6.94 -0.16
C THR A 427 -29.59 5.98 0.61
N ALA A 428 -30.30 5.07 -0.08
CA ALA A 428 -31.33 4.22 0.52
C ALA A 428 -30.84 3.42 1.73
N LYS A 429 -29.62 2.85 1.68
CA LYS A 429 -29.03 2.10 2.82
C LYS A 429 -28.97 2.97 4.09
N SER A 430 -28.48 4.20 3.99
CA SER A 430 -28.40 5.13 5.13
C SER A 430 -29.79 5.54 5.65
N LYS A 431 -30.77 5.67 4.75
CA LYS A 431 -32.16 6.00 5.09
C LYS A 431 -32.86 4.85 5.80
N VAL A 432 -32.65 3.61 5.34
CA VAL A 432 -33.10 2.39 6.03
C VAL A 432 -32.51 2.35 7.44
N LYS A 433 -31.19 2.53 7.58
CA LYS A 433 -30.54 2.55 8.91
C LYS A 433 -31.18 3.58 9.84
N MET A 434 -31.36 4.82 9.37
CA MET A 434 -31.99 5.89 10.14
C MET A 434 -33.43 5.56 10.54
N TYR A 435 -34.23 5.01 9.62
CA TYR A 435 -35.60 4.59 9.90
C TYR A 435 -35.65 3.54 11.02
N PHE A 436 -34.84 2.49 10.91
CA PHE A 436 -34.79 1.41 11.91
C PHE A 436 -34.27 1.87 13.28
N ARG A 437 -33.30 2.80 13.32
CA ARG A 437 -32.81 3.40 14.58
C ARG A 437 -33.94 4.15 15.31
N ASN A 438 -34.81 4.83 14.56
CA ASN A 438 -35.92 5.62 15.08
C ASN A 438 -37.19 4.81 15.41
N LEU A 439 -37.17 3.48 15.24
CA LEU A 439 -38.33 2.66 15.61
C LEU A 439 -38.56 2.66 17.12
N GLU A 440 -39.80 2.89 17.52
CA GLU A 440 -40.23 2.77 18.91
C GLU A 440 -40.79 1.37 19.18
N LEU A 441 -40.09 0.61 20.03
CA LEU A 441 -40.44 -0.77 20.35
C LEU A 441 -41.03 -0.93 21.77
N ASN A 442 -41.42 0.18 22.40
CA ASN A 442 -41.81 0.25 23.82
C ASN A 442 -42.89 -0.77 24.21
N LYS A 443 -43.86 -1.03 23.33
CA LYS A 443 -44.95 -1.98 23.56
C LYS A 443 -44.54 -3.46 23.54
N PHE A 444 -43.38 -3.77 22.99
CA PHE A 444 -42.84 -5.14 22.89
C PHE A 444 -41.86 -5.49 24.01
N ARG A 445 -41.54 -4.51 24.85
CA ARG A 445 -40.68 -4.70 26.03
C ARG A 445 -41.38 -5.64 26.98
N VAL A 446 -40.62 -6.57 27.54
CA VAL A 446 -41.12 -7.40 28.64
C VAL A 446 -41.33 -6.46 29.83
N ALA A 447 -42.59 -6.23 30.21
CA ALA A 447 -42.92 -5.51 31.42
C ALA A 447 -42.20 -6.20 32.59
N GLY A 448 -41.49 -5.42 33.41
CA GLY A 448 -40.66 -5.92 34.50
C GLY A 448 -41.36 -7.00 35.32
N GLY A 449 -40.94 -8.23 35.10
CA GLY A 449 -41.34 -9.42 35.84
C GLY A 449 -40.06 -10.23 36.05
N ILE A 450 -39.77 -10.47 37.32
CA ILE A 450 -38.54 -11.05 37.88
C ILE A 450 -38.33 -12.48 37.35
N GLU A 451 -37.04 -12.76 37.07
CA GLU A 451 -36.36 -14.04 36.75
C GLU A 451 -36.73 -14.80 35.46
#